data_AF-A0A829QLG0-F1
#
_entry.id   AF-A0A829QLG0-F1
#
_cell.length_a   1.000
_cell.length_b   1.000
_cell.length_c   1.000
_cell.angle_alpha   90.00
_cell.angle_beta   90.00
_cell.angle_gamma   90.00
#
_symmetry.space_group_name_H-M   'P 1'
#
loop_
_entity.id
_entity.type
_entity.pdbx_description
1 polymer ?
#
loop_
_entity_poly.entity_id
_entity_poly.type
_entity_poly.pdbx_seq_one_letter_code
_entity_poly.pdbx_strand_id
1 'polypeptide(L)'
;MIDQLAGRQDPAANTLRGIQDQLREHQFTPQVRQQLTDAENASIAMTETLRGPGSPLKSALDQVGGKGQELTNKLTQLRNGAQQLATGNAQLSSGIAKMDDGAQQLKSGTAQLRSGSAELATKLTDGAKQVPTWSNQQKNAIADTIGGPVHLETAHENAAPNFGTGMAPFFVTLALFFGALVLWMILRPLQTRAIAAEVLPLRVALSSYLPAATIGIFQAIILYCVVRFALGMHAAHPVAMLGFMVLISFAFVAATQAINALVGPAVGRVLLMALLMLQLVSAGGMYPVETTSRPFQILHKYDPMTYGVNGLRQLILGGIDGRLWQAVITLLFILLGGLLITSLSARRNQLWNLTRLLPSIKM
;
A
#
# COMPACT_ATOMS: atom_id res chain seq x y z
N MET A 1 -63.40 -42.14 -70.81
CA MET A 1 -63.90 -43.26 -69.97
C MET A 1 -65.41 -43.17 -69.75
N ILE A 2 -66.03 -41.99 -69.80
CA ILE A 2 -67.50 -41.84 -69.85
C ILE A 2 -68.08 -42.27 -71.21
N ASP A 3 -67.36 -42.04 -72.32
CA ASP A 3 -67.75 -42.52 -73.66
C ASP A 3 -67.70 -44.04 -73.89
N GLN A 4 -67.14 -44.81 -72.94
CA GLN A 4 -67.07 -46.28 -73.07
C GLN A 4 -68.27 -47.01 -72.44
N LEU A 5 -69.18 -46.30 -71.76
CA LEU A 5 -70.37 -46.88 -71.13
C LEU A 5 -71.64 -46.76 -71.99
N ALA A 6 -71.65 -45.92 -73.03
CA ALA A 6 -72.82 -45.69 -73.88
C ALA A 6 -73.01 -46.73 -75.02
N GLY A 7 -72.03 -47.62 -75.24
CA GLY A 7 -72.02 -48.55 -76.38
C GLY A 7 -72.29 -50.02 -76.04
N ARG A 8 -72.52 -50.38 -74.77
CA ARG A 8 -72.84 -51.77 -74.40
C ARG A 8 -74.33 -52.02 -74.62
N GLN A 9 -74.64 -52.76 -75.68
CA GLN A 9 -75.95 -53.36 -75.92
C GLN A 9 -76.36 -54.14 -74.67
N ASP A 10 -77.35 -53.63 -73.95
CA ASP A 10 -77.78 -54.17 -72.68
C ASP A 10 -78.47 -55.52 -72.94
N PRO A 11 -77.87 -56.67 -72.59
CA PRO A 11 -78.44 -57.97 -72.92
C PRO A 11 -79.87 -58.10 -72.35
N ALA A 12 -80.12 -57.54 -71.16
CA ALA A 12 -81.43 -57.49 -70.53
C ALA A 12 -82.47 -56.68 -71.34
N ALA A 13 -82.06 -55.58 -71.98
CA ALA A 13 -82.96 -54.79 -72.83
C ALA A 13 -83.37 -55.55 -74.11
N ASN A 14 -82.47 -56.38 -74.64
CA ASN A 14 -82.78 -57.27 -75.77
C ASN A 14 -83.67 -58.44 -75.34
N THR A 15 -83.46 -59.02 -74.14
CA THR A 15 -84.35 -60.06 -73.60
C THR A 15 -85.76 -59.53 -73.34
N LEU A 16 -85.87 -58.32 -72.77
CA LEU A 16 -87.16 -57.66 -72.52
C LEU A 16 -87.94 -57.35 -73.81
N ARG A 17 -87.24 -56.93 -74.89
CA ARG A 17 -87.86 -56.77 -76.21
C ARG A 17 -88.32 -58.09 -76.82
N GLY A 18 -87.52 -59.16 -76.71
CA GLY A 18 -87.91 -60.49 -77.18
C GLY A 18 -89.16 -61.04 -76.48
N ILE A 19 -89.27 -60.85 -75.16
CA ILE A 19 -90.45 -61.23 -74.37
C ILE A 19 -91.68 -60.40 -74.81
N GLN A 20 -91.49 -59.10 -75.11
CA GLN A 20 -92.56 -58.22 -75.58
C GLN A 20 -93.10 -58.64 -76.97
N ASP A 21 -92.22 -59.05 -77.89
CA ASP A 21 -92.62 -59.51 -79.22
C ASP A 21 -93.33 -60.87 -79.17
N GLN A 22 -92.90 -61.79 -78.30
CA GLN A 22 -93.51 -63.12 -78.15
C GLN A 22 -94.86 -63.12 -77.39
N LEU A 23 -95.07 -62.16 -76.47
CA LEU A 23 -96.37 -61.96 -75.80
C LEU A 23 -97.48 -61.48 -76.74
N ARG A 24 -97.14 -60.95 -77.93
CA ARG A 24 -98.12 -60.54 -78.94
C ARG A 24 -98.72 -61.71 -79.73
N GLU A 25 -98.01 -62.85 -79.82
CA GLU A 25 -98.38 -63.99 -80.68
C GLU A 25 -99.12 -65.15 -79.97
N HIS A 26 -99.52 -65.00 -78.69
CA HIS A 26 -100.39 -65.94 -77.97
C HIS A 26 -99.95 -67.43 -77.94
N GLN A 27 -98.64 -67.71 -77.98
CA GLN A 27 -98.12 -69.05 -77.72
C GLN A 27 -97.39 -69.10 -76.37
N PHE A 28 -98.08 -69.55 -75.31
CA PHE A 28 -97.45 -69.84 -74.02
C PHE A 28 -96.78 -71.23 -74.05
N THR A 29 -95.61 -71.31 -74.66
CA THR A 29 -94.74 -72.51 -74.61
C THR A 29 -93.82 -72.49 -73.38
N PRO A 30 -93.28 -73.65 -72.95
CA PRO A 30 -92.32 -73.76 -71.83
C PRO A 30 -91.06 -72.89 -71.95
N GLN A 31 -90.80 -72.29 -73.13
CA GLN A 31 -89.70 -71.36 -73.40
C GLN A 31 -89.86 -70.01 -72.65
N VAL A 32 -91.09 -69.56 -72.38
CA VAL A 32 -91.35 -68.29 -71.66
C VAL A 32 -90.92 -68.35 -70.20
N ARG A 33 -91.10 -69.51 -69.53
CA ARG A 33 -90.61 -69.71 -68.15
C ARG A 33 -89.08 -69.69 -68.08
N GLN A 34 -88.40 -70.25 -69.09
CA GLN A 34 -86.95 -70.26 -69.15
C GLN A 34 -86.41 -68.84 -69.29
N GLN A 35 -86.98 -68.06 -70.23
CA GLN A 35 -86.57 -66.67 -70.45
C GLN A 35 -86.87 -65.73 -69.27
N LEU A 36 -87.94 -65.94 -68.50
CA LEU A 36 -88.20 -65.18 -67.28
C LEU A 36 -87.16 -65.49 -66.19
N THR A 37 -86.79 -66.76 -66.05
CA THR A 37 -85.74 -67.20 -65.11
C THR A 37 -84.38 -66.65 -65.54
N ASP A 38 -84.10 -66.61 -66.85
CA ASP A 38 -82.89 -66.01 -67.40
C ASP A 38 -82.88 -64.48 -67.21
N ALA A 39 -84.03 -63.81 -67.30
CA ALA A 39 -84.16 -62.38 -67.02
C ALA A 39 -83.98 -62.06 -65.52
N GLU A 40 -84.54 -62.88 -64.62
CA GLU A 40 -84.34 -62.75 -63.18
C GLU A 40 -82.87 -62.96 -62.81
N ASN A 41 -82.25 -64.03 -63.32
CA ASN A 41 -80.82 -64.30 -63.14
C ASN A 41 -79.93 -63.21 -63.75
N ALA A 42 -80.31 -62.64 -64.91
CA ALA A 42 -79.60 -61.51 -65.52
C ALA A 42 -79.71 -60.24 -64.66
N SER A 43 -80.86 -59.99 -64.04
CA SER A 43 -81.05 -58.83 -63.14
C SER A 43 -80.27 -58.98 -61.83
N ILE A 44 -80.18 -60.20 -61.28
CA ILE A 44 -79.37 -60.53 -60.12
C ILE A 44 -77.88 -60.39 -60.47
N ALA A 45 -77.45 -60.96 -61.60
CA ALA A 45 -76.09 -60.82 -62.11
C ALA A 45 -75.70 -59.37 -62.41
N MET A 46 -76.64 -58.54 -62.91
CA MET A 46 -76.43 -57.10 -63.09
C MET A 46 -76.23 -56.40 -61.74
N THR A 47 -77.09 -56.70 -60.75
CA THR A 47 -77.01 -56.13 -59.40
C THR A 47 -75.71 -56.54 -58.70
N GLU A 48 -75.27 -57.78 -58.90
CA GLU A 48 -74.03 -58.32 -58.36
C GLU A 48 -72.79 -57.80 -59.11
N THR A 49 -72.88 -57.56 -60.42
CA THR A 49 -71.81 -56.90 -61.20
C THR A 49 -71.67 -55.43 -60.84
N LEU A 50 -72.75 -54.76 -60.43
CA LEU A 50 -72.74 -53.37 -59.98
C LEU A 50 -72.32 -53.21 -58.52
N ARG A 51 -72.63 -54.20 -57.65
CA ARG A 51 -72.38 -54.13 -56.19
C ARG A 51 -71.22 -55.00 -55.70
N GLY A 52 -70.77 -55.96 -56.50
CA GLY A 52 -69.73 -56.92 -56.14
C GLY A 52 -68.33 -56.29 -56.01
N PRO A 53 -67.42 -56.96 -55.29
CA PRO A 53 -66.03 -56.54 -55.16
C PRO A 53 -65.35 -56.55 -56.53
N GLY A 54 -65.20 -55.36 -57.13
CA GLY A 54 -64.64 -55.18 -58.48
C GLY A 54 -65.58 -54.53 -59.50
N SER A 55 -66.75 -54.04 -59.09
CA SER A 55 -67.67 -53.38 -60.04
C SER A 55 -67.06 -52.14 -60.70
N PRO A 56 -67.42 -51.82 -61.96
CA PRO A 56 -66.98 -50.60 -62.65
C PRO A 56 -67.37 -49.33 -61.89
N LEU A 57 -68.55 -49.34 -61.24
CA LEU A 57 -69.05 -48.23 -60.45
C LEU A 57 -68.21 -48.01 -59.19
N LYS A 58 -67.87 -49.07 -58.45
CA LYS A 58 -66.99 -48.97 -57.28
C LYS A 58 -65.59 -48.52 -57.68
N SER A 59 -65.04 -49.04 -58.78
CA SER A 59 -63.73 -48.62 -59.28
C SER A 59 -63.71 -47.14 -59.69
N ALA A 60 -64.77 -46.64 -60.31
CA ALA A 60 -64.92 -45.22 -60.64
C ALA A 60 -65.04 -44.35 -59.37
N LEU A 61 -65.81 -44.79 -58.37
CA LEU A 61 -65.93 -44.13 -57.06
C LEU A 61 -64.59 -44.11 -56.30
N ASP A 62 -63.84 -45.21 -56.28
CA ASP A 62 -62.52 -45.30 -55.66
C ASP A 62 -61.50 -44.41 -56.40
N GLN A 63 -61.57 -44.33 -57.74
CA GLN A 63 -60.71 -43.44 -58.53
C GLN A 63 -61.06 -41.96 -58.31
N VAL A 64 -62.33 -41.61 -58.18
CA VAL A 64 -62.78 -40.25 -57.82
C VAL A 64 -62.35 -39.91 -56.39
N GLY A 65 -62.47 -40.85 -55.45
CA GLY A 65 -61.99 -40.70 -54.07
C GLY A 65 -60.47 -40.48 -54.02
N GLY A 66 -59.70 -41.27 -54.77
CA GLY A 66 -58.25 -41.14 -54.87
C GLY A 66 -57.80 -39.82 -55.51
N LYS A 67 -58.45 -39.38 -56.61
CA LYS A 67 -58.20 -38.07 -57.21
C LYS A 67 -58.61 -36.91 -56.30
N GLY A 68 -59.70 -37.07 -55.53
CA GLY A 68 -60.12 -36.11 -54.51
C GLY A 68 -59.11 -35.96 -53.38
N GLN A 69 -58.54 -37.08 -52.91
CA GLN A 69 -57.42 -37.07 -51.95
C GLN A 69 -56.16 -36.43 -52.55
N GLU A 70 -55.80 -36.75 -53.80
CA GLU A 70 -54.66 -36.15 -54.49
C GLU A 70 -54.82 -34.63 -54.64
N LEU A 71 -56.01 -34.16 -55.03
CA LEU A 71 -56.33 -32.74 -55.10
C LEU A 71 -56.21 -32.07 -53.74
N THR A 72 -56.73 -32.70 -52.68
CA THR A 72 -56.62 -32.18 -51.30
C THR A 72 -55.16 -32.05 -50.86
N ASN A 73 -54.33 -33.04 -51.19
CA ASN A 73 -52.89 -33.01 -50.91
C ASN A 73 -52.20 -31.88 -51.68
N LYS A 74 -52.51 -31.71 -52.97
CA LYS A 74 -51.96 -30.61 -53.80
C LYS A 74 -52.42 -29.23 -53.30
N LEU A 75 -53.67 -29.08 -52.89
CA LEU A 75 -54.18 -27.83 -52.28
C LEU A 75 -53.49 -27.55 -50.94
N THR A 76 -53.21 -28.57 -50.14
CA THR A 76 -52.45 -28.43 -48.90
C THR A 76 -51.00 -28.03 -49.17
N GLN A 77 -50.34 -28.63 -50.17
CA GLN A 77 -49.01 -28.23 -50.62
C GLN A 77 -48.98 -26.79 -51.12
N LEU A 78 -49.96 -26.39 -51.94
CA LEU A 78 -50.08 -25.01 -52.44
C LEU A 78 -50.28 -24.02 -51.29
N ARG A 79 -51.15 -24.34 -50.33
CA ARG A 79 -51.36 -23.52 -49.13
C ARG A 79 -50.07 -23.38 -48.32
N ASN A 80 -49.34 -24.47 -48.11
CA ASN A 80 -48.06 -24.45 -47.40
C ASN A 80 -47.01 -23.63 -48.16
N GLY A 81 -46.93 -23.78 -49.49
CA GLY A 81 -46.04 -22.98 -50.33
C GLY A 81 -46.39 -21.49 -50.31
N ALA A 82 -47.68 -21.14 -50.36
CA ALA A 82 -48.15 -19.77 -50.22
C ALA A 82 -47.83 -19.18 -48.83
N GLN A 83 -47.97 -19.99 -47.76
CA GLN A 83 -47.60 -19.58 -46.41
C GLN A 83 -46.08 -19.38 -46.27
N GLN A 84 -45.26 -20.28 -46.84
CA GLN A 84 -43.81 -20.13 -46.89
C GLN A 84 -43.39 -18.88 -47.65
N LEU A 85 -44.02 -18.59 -48.80
CA LEU A 85 -43.77 -17.37 -49.56
C LEU A 85 -44.14 -16.12 -48.76
N ALA A 86 -45.29 -16.13 -48.07
CA ALA A 86 -45.69 -15.03 -47.20
C ALA A 86 -44.69 -14.79 -46.06
N THR A 87 -44.22 -15.87 -45.41
CA THR A 87 -43.17 -15.78 -44.39
C THR A 87 -41.86 -15.26 -44.98
N GLY A 88 -41.43 -15.76 -46.15
CA GLY A 88 -40.23 -15.30 -46.84
C GLY A 88 -40.31 -13.82 -47.22
N ASN A 89 -41.46 -13.34 -47.67
CA ASN A 89 -41.68 -11.95 -48.00
C ASN A 89 -41.67 -11.05 -46.75
N ALA A 90 -42.23 -11.52 -45.63
CA ALA A 90 -42.15 -10.82 -44.36
C ALA A 90 -40.70 -10.74 -43.83
N GLN A 91 -39.93 -11.83 -43.96
CA GLN A 91 -38.51 -11.85 -43.62
C GLN A 91 -37.69 -10.91 -44.49
N LEU A 92 -37.95 -10.88 -45.81
CA LEU A 92 -37.30 -9.97 -46.74
C LEU A 92 -37.61 -8.50 -46.39
N SER A 93 -38.88 -8.18 -46.13
CA SER A 93 -39.28 -6.83 -45.69
C SER A 93 -38.57 -6.41 -44.40
N SER A 94 -38.50 -7.30 -43.41
CA SER A 94 -37.72 -7.06 -42.18
C SER A 94 -36.23 -6.90 -42.46
N GLY A 95 -35.66 -7.67 -43.38
CA GLY A 95 -34.26 -7.56 -43.81
C GLY A 95 -33.96 -6.22 -44.47
N ILE A 96 -34.87 -5.73 -45.32
CA ILE A 96 -34.75 -4.41 -45.98
C ILE A 96 -34.81 -3.29 -44.93
N ALA A 97 -35.73 -3.36 -43.96
CA ALA A 97 -35.80 -2.38 -42.88
C ALA A 97 -34.50 -2.33 -42.05
N LYS A 98 -33.94 -3.50 -41.68
CA LYS A 98 -32.65 -3.57 -40.98
C LYS A 98 -31.49 -3.01 -41.80
N MET A 99 -31.51 -3.22 -43.13
CA MET A 99 -30.50 -2.68 -44.03
C MET A 99 -30.60 -1.15 -44.12
N ASP A 100 -31.80 -0.59 -44.18
CA ASP A 100 -32.02 0.86 -44.15
C ASP A 100 -31.52 1.47 -42.83
N ASP A 101 -31.88 0.86 -41.69
CA ASP A 101 -31.38 1.27 -40.38
C ASP A 101 -29.85 1.25 -40.32
N GLY A 102 -29.23 0.17 -40.82
CA GLY A 102 -27.77 0.04 -40.90
C GLY A 102 -27.13 1.10 -41.80
N ALA A 103 -27.76 1.45 -42.92
CA ALA A 103 -27.29 2.51 -43.81
C ALA A 103 -27.37 3.89 -43.15
N GLN A 104 -28.44 4.18 -42.41
CA GLN A 104 -28.57 5.42 -41.64
C GLN A 104 -27.54 5.51 -40.52
N GLN A 105 -27.28 4.41 -39.80
CA GLN A 105 -26.23 4.34 -38.77
C GLN A 105 -24.85 4.58 -39.37
N LEU A 106 -24.54 3.97 -40.52
CA LEU A 106 -23.26 4.19 -41.21
C LEU A 106 -23.10 5.65 -41.66
N LYS A 107 -24.16 6.26 -42.21
CA LYS A 107 -24.16 7.69 -42.57
C LYS A 107 -23.91 8.59 -41.36
N SER A 108 -24.55 8.30 -40.22
CA SER A 108 -24.34 9.04 -38.98
C SER A 108 -22.90 8.87 -38.45
N GLY A 109 -22.40 7.63 -38.39
CA GLY A 109 -21.05 7.32 -37.93
C GLY A 109 -19.96 7.94 -38.80
N THR A 110 -20.13 7.95 -40.13
CA THR A 110 -19.20 8.62 -41.05
C THR A 110 -19.21 10.14 -40.90
N ALA A 111 -20.38 10.75 -40.62
CA ALA A 111 -20.47 12.17 -40.32
C ALA A 111 -19.78 12.52 -38.99
N GLN A 112 -19.95 11.70 -37.95
CA GLN A 112 -19.26 11.85 -36.67
C GLN A 112 -17.75 11.71 -36.82
N LEU A 113 -17.27 10.70 -37.56
CA LEU A 113 -15.85 10.50 -37.83
C LEU A 113 -15.23 11.70 -38.55
N ARG A 114 -15.91 12.23 -39.56
CA ARG A 114 -15.47 13.44 -40.28
C ARG A 114 -15.37 14.64 -39.34
N SER A 115 -16.37 14.84 -38.47
CA SER A 115 -16.38 15.92 -37.47
C SER A 115 -15.23 15.77 -36.47
N GLY A 116 -15.05 14.58 -35.88
CA GLY A 116 -13.98 14.32 -34.91
C GLY A 116 -12.59 14.44 -35.51
N SER A 117 -12.40 14.02 -36.77
CA SER A 117 -11.14 14.19 -37.50
C SER A 117 -10.81 15.67 -37.75
N ALA A 118 -11.81 16.48 -38.10
CA ALA A 118 -11.63 17.93 -38.28
C ALA A 118 -11.32 18.64 -36.96
N GLU A 119 -11.98 18.23 -35.86
CA GLU A 119 -11.68 18.75 -34.53
C GLU A 119 -10.25 18.39 -34.10
N LEU A 120 -9.84 17.12 -34.26
CA LEU A 120 -8.48 16.68 -33.94
C LEU A 120 -7.43 17.48 -34.73
N ALA A 121 -7.62 17.64 -36.04
CA ALA A 121 -6.70 18.43 -36.87
C ALA A 121 -6.60 19.89 -36.39
N THR A 122 -7.74 20.49 -36.01
CA THR A 122 -7.78 21.85 -35.47
C THR A 122 -7.05 21.93 -34.14
N LYS A 123 -7.34 21.04 -33.19
CA LYS A 123 -6.70 21.01 -31.86
C LYS A 123 -5.20 20.73 -31.94
N LEU A 124 -4.77 19.87 -32.86
CA LEU A 124 -3.34 19.61 -33.07
C LEU A 124 -2.63 20.83 -33.63
N THR A 125 -3.27 21.55 -34.55
CA THR A 125 -2.75 22.81 -35.11
C THR A 125 -2.68 23.91 -34.05
N ASP A 126 -3.72 24.06 -33.24
CA ASP A 126 -3.76 25.04 -32.15
C ASP A 126 -2.76 24.71 -31.05
N GLY A 127 -2.65 23.43 -30.68
CA GLY A 127 -1.63 22.95 -29.74
C GLY A 127 -0.22 23.22 -30.25
N ALA A 128 0.05 22.98 -31.54
CA ALA A 128 1.34 23.28 -32.15
C ALA A 128 1.67 24.78 -32.10
N LYS A 129 0.68 25.68 -32.26
CA LYS A 129 0.88 27.14 -32.10
C LYS A 129 1.16 27.57 -30.66
N GLN A 130 0.69 26.80 -29.67
CA GLN A 130 0.94 27.08 -28.25
C GLN A 130 2.31 26.62 -27.79
N VAL A 131 3.00 25.75 -28.53
CA VAL A 131 4.38 25.35 -28.23
C VAL A 131 5.30 26.55 -28.53
N PRO A 132 5.95 27.14 -27.51
CA PRO A 132 6.86 28.24 -27.74
C PRO A 132 8.04 27.79 -28.60
N THR A 133 8.40 28.59 -29.60
CA THR A 133 9.62 28.34 -30.38
C THR A 133 10.83 28.79 -29.57
N TRP A 134 11.37 27.88 -28.76
CA TRP A 134 12.61 28.12 -28.02
C TRP A 134 13.82 28.04 -28.94
N SER A 135 14.74 28.99 -28.80
CA SER A 135 16.09 28.89 -29.36
C SER A 135 16.84 27.69 -28.75
N ASN A 136 17.88 27.20 -29.45
CA ASN A 136 18.72 26.12 -28.93
C ASN A 136 19.32 26.45 -27.56
N GLN A 137 19.64 27.72 -27.31
CA GLN A 137 20.16 28.18 -26.03
C GLN A 137 19.11 28.10 -24.91
N GLN A 138 17.84 28.45 -25.19
CA GLN A 138 16.75 28.32 -24.21
C GLN A 138 16.41 26.86 -23.90
N LYS A 139 16.45 25.97 -24.90
CA LYS A 139 16.24 24.52 -24.69
C LYS A 139 17.29 23.94 -23.75
N ASN A 140 18.56 24.29 -23.96
CA ASN A 140 19.65 23.84 -23.11
C ASN A 140 19.51 24.39 -21.68
N ALA A 141 19.17 25.68 -21.51
CA ALA A 141 18.99 26.26 -20.19
C ALA A 141 17.84 25.62 -19.38
N ILE A 142 16.72 25.29 -20.03
CA ILE A 142 15.60 24.58 -19.39
C ILE A 142 16.01 23.14 -19.04
N ALA A 143 16.71 22.45 -19.94
CA ALA A 143 17.23 21.11 -19.69
C ALA A 143 18.22 21.09 -18.52
N ASP A 144 19.08 22.09 -18.40
CA ASP A 144 20.00 22.26 -17.27
C ASP A 144 19.26 22.60 -15.97
N THR A 145 18.13 23.34 -16.03
CA THR A 145 17.33 23.65 -14.83
C THR A 145 16.54 22.43 -14.32
N ILE A 146 16.03 21.59 -15.24
CA ILE A 146 15.25 20.39 -14.91
C ILE A 146 16.17 19.21 -14.56
N GLY A 147 17.28 19.07 -15.29
CA GLY A 147 18.22 17.96 -15.17
C GLY A 147 19.43 18.25 -14.28
N GLY A 148 19.69 19.52 -13.96
CA GLY A 148 20.73 19.92 -13.03
C GLY A 148 20.43 19.32 -11.65
N PRO A 149 21.29 18.44 -11.10
CA PRO A 149 21.16 18.04 -9.72
C PRO A 149 21.16 19.31 -8.88
N VAL A 150 20.28 19.38 -7.87
CA VAL A 150 20.30 20.46 -6.89
C VAL A 150 21.70 20.50 -6.29
N HIS A 151 22.55 21.41 -6.77
CA HIS A 151 23.88 21.62 -6.23
C HIS A 151 23.68 22.26 -4.86
N LEU A 152 23.67 21.40 -3.84
CA LEU A 152 23.74 21.80 -2.45
C LEU A 152 25.12 22.43 -2.24
N GLU A 153 25.20 23.75 -2.37
CA GLU A 153 26.34 24.51 -1.86
C GLU A 153 26.29 24.47 -0.34
N THR A 154 26.83 23.39 0.24
CA THR A 154 27.00 23.26 1.68
C THR A 154 28.28 24.00 2.09
N ALA A 155 28.14 25.25 2.50
CA ALA A 155 29.20 25.96 3.22
C ALA A 155 29.18 25.53 4.70
N HIS A 156 30.22 24.84 5.14
CA HIS A 156 30.42 24.50 6.55
C HIS A 156 31.57 25.32 7.10
N GLU A 157 31.28 26.29 7.97
CA GLU A 157 32.34 27.14 8.53
C GLU A 157 33.33 26.37 9.41
N ASN A 158 32.85 25.35 10.14
CA ASN A 158 33.66 24.53 11.05
C ASN A 158 33.27 23.06 10.95
N ALA A 159 33.60 22.41 9.83
CA ALA A 159 33.25 21.02 9.56
C ALA A 159 34.12 20.04 10.36
N ALA A 160 33.49 19.01 10.95
CA ALA A 160 34.22 17.87 11.48
C ALA A 160 34.78 17.02 10.32
N PRO A 161 36.10 16.73 10.29
CA PRO A 161 36.69 15.94 9.20
C PRO A 161 36.14 14.51 9.08
N ASN A 162 35.69 13.95 10.20
CA ASN A 162 35.11 12.62 10.27
C ASN A 162 34.13 12.53 11.46
N PHE A 163 33.32 11.47 11.46
CA PHE A 163 32.33 11.19 12.50
C PHE A 163 32.96 11.10 13.90
N GLY A 164 34.15 10.49 14.01
CA GLY A 164 34.87 10.36 15.28
C GLY A 164 35.21 11.72 15.90
N THR A 165 35.69 12.68 15.10
CA THR A 165 36.00 14.05 15.56
C THR A 165 34.74 14.78 15.99
N GLY A 166 33.63 14.59 15.28
CA GLY A 166 32.32 15.16 15.62
C GLY A 166 31.78 14.66 16.97
N MET A 167 32.00 13.39 17.30
CA MET A 167 31.56 12.77 18.56
C MET A 167 32.57 12.85 19.70
N ALA A 168 33.84 13.18 19.45
CA ALA A 168 34.88 13.24 20.47
C ALA A 168 34.51 14.09 21.71
N PRO A 169 33.89 15.29 21.58
CA PRO A 169 33.45 16.07 22.74
C PRO A 169 32.58 15.28 23.72
N PHE A 170 31.69 14.42 23.19
CA PHE A 170 30.80 13.58 23.99
C PHE A 170 31.55 12.50 24.76
N PHE A 171 32.34 11.69 24.08
CA PHE A 171 33.07 10.58 24.71
C PHE A 171 34.16 11.05 25.67
N VAL A 172 34.84 12.16 25.36
CA VAL A 172 35.82 12.76 26.28
C VAL A 172 35.15 13.23 27.56
N THR A 173 34.04 13.97 27.45
CA THR A 173 33.29 14.43 28.64
C THR A 173 32.75 13.25 29.43
N LEU A 174 32.23 12.22 28.75
CA LEU A 174 31.70 10.99 29.37
C LEU A 174 32.79 10.27 30.17
N ALA A 175 33.97 10.08 29.57
CA ALA A 175 35.10 9.42 30.20
C ALA A 175 35.58 10.18 31.44
N LEU A 176 35.61 11.52 31.40
CA LEU A 176 35.97 12.35 32.55
C LEU A 176 34.95 12.23 33.69
N PHE A 177 33.64 12.23 33.40
CA PHE A 177 32.62 12.05 34.43
C PHE A 177 32.68 10.65 35.03
N PHE A 178 32.80 9.63 34.19
CA PHE A 178 32.92 8.24 34.63
C PHE A 178 34.16 8.03 35.50
N GLY A 179 35.29 8.64 35.14
CA GLY A 179 36.50 8.62 35.97
C GLY A 179 36.29 9.26 37.34
N ALA A 180 35.59 10.39 37.42
CA ALA A 180 35.21 11.02 38.69
C ALA A 180 34.32 10.10 39.56
N LEU A 181 33.37 9.37 38.95
CA LEU A 181 32.55 8.38 39.64
C LEU A 181 33.41 7.25 40.22
N VAL A 182 34.29 6.66 39.40
CA VAL A 182 35.18 5.56 39.81
C VAL A 182 36.16 6.01 40.90
N LEU A 183 36.69 7.24 40.81
CA LEU A 183 37.58 7.80 41.83
C LEU A 183 36.97 7.78 43.22
N TRP A 184 35.68 8.13 43.35
CA TRP A 184 34.98 8.08 44.65
C TRP A 184 34.48 6.68 45.05
N MET A 185 34.64 5.69 44.16
CA MET A 185 34.48 4.29 44.53
C MET A 185 35.72 3.76 45.26
N ILE A 186 36.90 4.25 44.88
CA ILE A 186 38.20 3.86 45.44
C ILE A 186 38.59 4.74 46.63
N LEU A 187 38.46 6.06 46.49
CA LEU A 187 38.78 7.05 47.50
C LEU A 187 37.58 7.35 48.38
N ARG A 188 37.84 7.83 49.60
CA ARG A 188 36.79 8.28 50.52
C ARG A 188 36.42 9.75 50.22
N PRO A 189 35.15 10.06 49.93
CA PRO A 189 34.69 11.44 49.64
C PRO A 189 35.01 12.46 50.73
N LEU A 190 34.97 12.02 51.98
CA LEU A 190 35.33 12.82 53.15
C LEU A 190 36.29 12.00 54.04
N GLN A 191 37.43 12.59 54.38
CA GLN A 191 38.40 11.98 55.28
C GLN A 191 37.93 12.03 56.74
N THR A 192 37.72 10.87 57.35
CA THR A 192 37.26 10.75 58.75
C THR A 192 38.23 11.39 59.75
N ARG A 193 39.55 11.29 59.50
CA ARG A 193 40.59 11.87 60.36
C ARG A 193 40.53 13.40 60.42
N ALA A 194 40.27 14.06 59.29
CA ALA A 194 40.20 15.52 59.21
C ALA A 194 38.92 16.05 59.89
N ILE A 195 37.81 15.31 59.81
CA ILE A 195 36.57 15.65 60.54
C ILE A 195 36.80 15.55 62.05
N ALA A 196 37.48 14.50 62.52
CA ALA A 196 37.76 14.29 63.94
C ALA A 196 38.74 15.32 64.53
N ALA A 197 39.57 15.96 63.70
CA ALA A 197 40.53 16.98 64.12
C ALA A 197 39.95 18.40 64.17
N GLU A 198 38.63 18.58 63.99
CA GLU A 198 37.91 19.87 64.03
C GLU A 198 38.52 21.00 63.16
N VAL A 199 39.25 20.64 62.11
CA VAL A 199 39.82 21.64 61.19
C VAL A 199 38.71 22.32 60.38
N LEU A 200 39.00 23.54 59.90
CA LEU A 200 38.12 24.33 59.03
C LEU A 200 37.40 23.45 57.98
N PRO A 201 36.05 23.51 57.86
CA PRO A 201 35.30 22.63 56.96
C PRO A 201 35.76 22.69 55.50
N LEU A 202 36.18 23.88 55.04
CA LEU A 202 36.74 24.09 53.71
C LEU A 202 38.05 23.32 53.52
N ARG A 203 38.89 23.24 54.56
CA ARG A 203 40.15 22.49 54.53
C ARG A 203 39.89 20.99 54.49
N VAL A 204 38.85 20.48 55.15
CA VAL A 204 38.43 19.07 55.06
C VAL A 204 37.97 18.71 53.64
N ALA A 205 37.18 19.59 53.02
CA ALA A 205 36.71 19.40 51.66
C ALA A 205 37.90 19.39 50.67
N LEU A 206 38.78 20.40 50.75
CA LEU A 206 39.97 20.51 49.92
C LEU A 206 40.96 19.35 50.12
N SER A 207 41.22 18.92 51.36
CA SER A 207 42.15 17.82 51.63
C SER A 207 41.68 16.48 51.05
N SER A 208 40.37 16.29 50.96
CA SER A 208 39.75 15.11 50.36
C SER A 208 39.65 15.23 48.84
N TYR A 209 39.46 16.46 48.32
CA TYR A 209 39.35 16.76 46.89
C TYR A 209 40.68 16.69 46.14
N LEU A 210 41.75 17.27 46.70
CA LEU A 210 43.04 17.42 46.01
C LEU A 210 43.64 16.10 45.47
N PRO A 211 43.66 14.97 46.22
CA PRO A 211 44.16 13.71 45.69
C PRO A 211 43.34 13.16 44.51
N ALA A 212 42.01 13.35 44.52
CA ALA A 212 41.16 12.94 43.40
C ALA A 212 41.36 13.88 42.20
N ALA A 213 41.51 15.18 42.45
CA ALA A 213 41.76 16.17 41.42
C ALA A 213 43.10 15.95 40.70
N THR A 214 44.17 15.59 41.42
CA THR A 214 45.46 15.27 40.79
C THR A 214 45.37 14.04 39.90
N ILE A 215 44.69 12.98 40.33
CA ILE A 215 44.46 11.80 39.47
C ILE A 215 43.60 12.18 38.26
N GLY A 216 42.60 13.05 38.44
CA GLY A 216 41.79 13.60 37.35
C GLY A 216 42.60 14.36 36.30
N ILE A 217 43.63 15.12 36.70
CA ILE A 217 44.56 15.78 35.77
C ILE A 217 45.30 14.74 34.93
N PHE A 218 45.86 13.69 35.55
CA PHE A 218 46.52 12.62 34.82
C PHE A 218 45.56 11.90 33.87
N GLN A 219 44.33 11.63 34.31
CA GLN A 219 43.30 11.04 33.46
C GLN A 219 43.00 11.93 32.24
N ALA A 220 42.85 13.25 32.43
CA ALA A 220 42.61 14.19 31.35
C ALA A 220 43.79 14.24 30.36
N ILE A 221 45.04 14.24 30.87
CA ILE A 221 46.24 14.21 30.03
C ILE A 221 46.32 12.90 29.23
N ILE A 222 46.05 11.75 29.86
CA ILE A 222 46.04 10.45 29.18
C ILE A 222 44.97 10.44 28.09
N LEU A 223 43.75 10.87 28.40
CA LEU A 223 42.67 10.96 27.41
C LEU A 223 43.04 11.90 26.26
N TYR A 224 43.64 13.05 26.54
CA TYR A 224 44.11 13.97 25.51
C TYR A 224 45.17 13.32 24.61
N CYS A 225 46.15 12.63 25.19
CA CYS A 225 47.19 11.92 24.43
C CYS A 225 46.60 10.79 23.57
N VAL A 226 45.66 10.00 24.10
CA VAL A 226 44.99 8.94 23.33
C VAL A 226 44.22 9.55 22.16
N VAL A 227 43.44 10.60 22.41
CA VAL A 227 42.65 11.26 21.36
C VAL A 227 43.55 11.92 20.30
N ARG A 228 44.64 12.58 20.71
CA ARG A 228 45.56 13.25 19.79
C ARG A 228 46.43 12.27 18.99
N PHE A 229 47.05 11.31 19.66
CA PHE A 229 48.08 10.46 19.06
C PHE A 229 47.58 9.08 18.64
N ALA A 230 46.72 8.42 19.43
CA ALA A 230 46.20 7.11 19.08
C ALA A 230 45.03 7.18 18.08
N LEU A 231 44.16 8.18 18.22
CA LEU A 231 43.03 8.42 17.31
C LEU A 231 43.35 9.41 16.18
N GLY A 232 44.53 10.04 16.21
CA GLY A 232 44.97 11.00 15.18
C GLY A 232 44.11 12.27 15.09
N MET A 233 43.39 12.64 16.15
CA MET A 233 42.46 13.76 16.10
C MET A 233 43.18 15.11 16.23
N HIS A 234 42.91 16.01 15.28
CA HIS A 234 43.48 17.34 15.26
C HIS A 234 42.46 18.39 15.70
N ALA A 235 42.56 18.84 16.95
CA ALA A 235 41.74 19.93 17.48
C ALA A 235 42.22 21.28 16.94
N ALA A 236 41.28 22.20 16.68
CA ALA A 236 41.57 23.58 16.31
C ALA A 236 42.39 24.33 17.39
N HIS A 237 42.06 24.10 18.66
CA HIS A 237 42.74 24.73 19.80
C HIS A 237 43.26 23.68 20.80
N PRO A 238 44.40 23.02 20.54
CA PRO A 238 44.86 21.86 21.32
C PRO A 238 45.20 22.17 22.78
N VAL A 239 45.88 23.30 23.04
CA VAL A 239 46.25 23.69 24.41
C VAL A 239 45.03 24.09 25.24
N ALA A 240 44.12 24.85 24.63
CA ALA A 240 42.87 25.24 25.28
C ALA A 240 41.96 24.03 25.55
N MET A 241 41.92 23.06 24.62
CA MET A 241 41.22 21.79 24.82
C MET A 241 41.72 21.05 26.07
N LEU A 242 43.04 20.89 26.23
CA LEU A 242 43.60 20.22 27.41
C LEU A 242 43.25 20.97 28.70
N GLY A 243 43.40 22.30 28.72
CA GLY A 243 43.02 23.11 29.88
C GLY A 243 41.53 22.98 30.21
N PHE A 244 40.67 22.94 29.20
CA PHE A 244 39.23 22.74 29.38
C PHE A 244 38.87 21.33 29.86
N MET A 245 39.56 20.29 29.39
CA MET A 245 39.41 18.92 29.90
C MET A 245 39.77 18.83 31.39
N VAL A 246 40.82 19.52 31.83
CA VAL A 246 41.19 19.60 33.25
C VAL A 246 40.10 20.33 34.05
N LEU A 247 39.55 21.43 33.53
CA LEU A 247 38.43 22.14 34.17
C LEU A 247 37.18 21.25 34.30
N ILE A 248 36.82 20.51 33.25
CA ILE A 248 35.73 19.51 33.28
C ILE A 248 36.01 18.48 34.38
N SER A 249 37.22 17.92 34.42
CA SER A 249 37.62 16.94 35.43
C SER A 249 37.46 17.50 36.84
N PHE A 250 37.89 18.73 37.10
CA PHE A 250 37.75 19.38 38.39
C PHE A 250 36.28 19.58 38.78
N ALA A 251 35.47 20.12 37.87
CA ALA A 251 34.05 20.32 38.10
C ALA A 251 33.33 19.01 38.42
N PHE A 252 33.60 17.94 37.66
CA PHE A 252 32.98 16.63 37.88
C PHE A 252 33.46 15.95 39.15
N VAL A 253 34.76 16.00 39.48
CA VAL A 253 35.27 15.47 40.75
C VAL A 253 34.60 16.19 41.92
N ALA A 254 34.45 17.52 41.87
CA ALA A 254 33.81 18.29 42.93
C ALA A 254 32.30 18.02 43.02
N ALA A 255 31.60 17.94 41.89
CA ALA A 255 30.16 17.67 41.86
C ALA A 255 29.84 16.27 42.40
N THR A 256 30.60 15.26 41.96
CA THR A 256 30.44 13.89 42.44
C THR A 256 30.82 13.74 43.91
N GLN A 257 31.83 14.49 44.38
CA GLN A 257 32.16 14.56 45.82
C GLN A 257 31.00 15.15 46.62
N ALA A 258 30.40 16.25 46.14
CA ALA A 258 29.30 16.94 46.81
C ALA A 258 28.09 16.03 46.99
N ILE A 259 27.71 15.29 45.95
CA ILE A 259 26.60 14.32 46.01
C ILE A 259 26.91 13.23 47.04
N ASN A 260 28.11 12.63 46.98
CA ASN A 260 28.52 11.61 47.93
C ASN A 260 28.63 12.15 49.38
N ALA A 261 28.99 13.40 49.57
CA ALA A 261 29.09 14.05 50.87
C ALA A 261 27.69 14.38 51.47
N LEU A 262 26.69 14.66 50.63
CA LEU A 262 25.32 14.96 51.06
C LEU A 262 24.54 13.72 51.48
N VAL A 263 24.57 12.66 50.66
CA VAL A 263 23.70 11.49 50.83
C VAL A 263 24.45 10.24 51.32
N GLY A 264 25.78 10.35 51.43
CA GLY A 264 26.67 9.25 51.81
C GLY A 264 27.16 8.43 50.60
N PRO A 265 28.29 7.71 50.72
CA PRO A 265 28.94 7.05 49.59
C PRO A 265 28.11 5.91 48.95
N ALA A 266 27.31 5.18 49.73
CA ALA A 266 26.53 4.07 49.20
C ALA A 266 25.38 4.54 48.30
N VAL A 267 24.54 5.45 48.81
CA VAL A 267 23.42 6.03 48.05
C VAL A 267 23.93 6.95 46.94
N GLY A 268 25.01 7.69 47.21
CA GLY A 268 25.60 8.62 46.25
C GLY A 268 26.08 7.93 44.98
N ARG A 269 26.66 6.73 45.07
CA ARG A 269 27.04 5.92 43.90
C ARG A 269 25.86 5.60 42.99
N VAL A 270 24.74 5.17 43.56
CA VAL A 270 23.53 4.84 42.79
C VAL A 270 22.97 6.10 42.12
N LEU A 271 22.92 7.22 42.86
CA LEU A 271 22.47 8.49 42.31
C LEU A 271 23.38 9.01 41.19
N LEU A 272 24.70 8.85 41.32
CA LEU A 272 25.66 9.24 40.30
C LEU A 272 25.59 8.35 39.06
N MET A 273 25.32 7.05 39.21
CA MET A 273 25.05 6.15 38.09
C MET A 273 23.76 6.53 37.37
N ALA A 274 22.68 6.82 38.10
CA ALA A 274 21.43 7.30 37.52
C ALA A 274 21.61 8.65 36.81
N LEU A 275 22.37 9.57 37.43
CA LEU A 275 22.71 10.85 36.84
C LEU A 275 23.53 10.65 35.56
N LEU A 276 24.53 9.75 35.54
CA LEU A 276 25.30 9.42 34.34
C LEU A 276 24.41 8.95 33.19
N MET A 277 23.47 8.04 33.46
CA MET A 277 22.54 7.55 32.43
C MET A 277 21.65 8.67 31.90
N LEU A 278 21.23 9.58 32.78
CA LEU A 278 20.42 10.72 32.42
C LEU A 278 21.20 11.72 31.55
N GLN A 279 22.43 12.06 31.94
CA GLN A 279 23.32 12.95 31.22
C GLN A 279 23.67 12.41 29.82
N LEU A 280 23.85 11.09 29.70
CA LEU A 280 24.14 10.43 28.43
C LEU A 280 23.10 10.77 27.35
N VAL A 281 21.82 10.87 27.73
CA VAL A 281 20.72 11.16 26.81
C VAL A 281 20.51 12.67 26.62
N SER A 282 20.73 13.48 27.66
CA SER A 282 20.49 14.94 27.60
C SER A 282 21.66 15.75 27.06
N ALA A 283 22.90 15.28 27.07
CA ALA A 283 24.08 16.10 26.76
C ALA A 283 24.20 16.58 25.29
N GLY A 284 23.37 16.07 24.37
CA GLY A 284 23.39 16.49 22.96
C GLY A 284 24.65 16.11 22.20
N GLY A 285 25.28 15.00 22.61
CA GLY A 285 26.54 14.51 22.06
C GLY A 285 26.39 13.71 20.76
N MET A 286 25.46 12.75 20.75
CA MET A 286 25.23 11.84 19.61
C MET A 286 24.28 12.44 18.56
N TYR A 287 23.29 13.18 19.02
CA TYR A 287 22.28 13.83 18.17
C TYR A 287 22.03 15.26 18.67
N PRO A 288 21.64 16.19 17.78
CA PRO A 288 21.19 17.51 18.19
C PRO A 288 20.03 17.40 19.18
N VAL A 289 20.06 18.19 20.25
CA VAL A 289 19.06 18.11 21.33
C VAL A 289 17.65 18.43 20.87
N GLU A 290 17.52 19.18 19.79
CA GLU A 290 16.27 19.53 19.13
C GLU A 290 15.53 18.29 18.62
N THR A 291 16.25 17.20 18.37
CA THR A 291 15.67 15.92 17.93
C THR A 291 15.20 15.03 19.08
N THR A 292 15.56 15.35 20.33
CA THR A 292 15.17 14.58 21.52
C THR A 292 13.79 15.02 22.02
N SER A 293 13.09 14.19 22.81
CA SER A 293 11.79 14.57 23.38
C SER A 293 11.88 15.74 24.37
N ARG A 294 10.78 16.50 24.52
CA ARG A 294 10.71 17.73 25.35
C ARG A 294 11.29 17.60 26.77
N PRO A 295 11.07 16.50 27.54
CA PRO A 295 11.66 16.38 28.87
C PRO A 295 13.19 16.45 28.87
N PHE A 296 13.86 15.81 27.90
CA PHE A 296 15.32 15.83 27.80
C PHE A 296 15.85 17.16 27.26
N GLN A 297 15.08 17.87 26.43
CA GLN A 297 15.43 19.24 25.99
C GLN A 297 15.46 20.23 27.15
N ILE A 298 14.56 20.10 28.12
CA ILE A 298 14.56 20.92 29.34
C ILE A 298 15.76 20.55 30.20
N LEU A 299 15.99 19.25 30.39
CA LEU A 299 17.10 18.77 31.19
C LEU A 299 18.47 19.17 30.63
N HIS A 300 18.62 19.19 29.30
CA HIS A 300 19.84 19.62 28.62
C HIS A 300 20.39 20.94 29.14
N LYS A 301 19.53 21.91 29.47
CA LYS A 301 19.90 23.24 29.97
C LYS A 301 20.60 23.18 31.34
N TYR A 302 20.26 22.20 32.17
CA TYR A 302 20.77 22.05 33.53
C TYR A 302 21.83 20.96 33.68
N ASP A 303 22.04 20.18 32.62
CA ASP A 303 22.98 19.07 32.59
C ASP A 303 24.44 19.59 32.56
N PRO A 304 25.28 19.27 33.57
CA PRO A 304 26.71 19.60 33.56
C PRO A 304 27.46 19.09 32.32
N MET A 305 27.09 17.92 31.81
CA MET A 305 27.75 17.28 30.69
C MET A 305 27.53 18.05 29.39
N THR A 306 26.36 18.64 29.20
CA THR A 306 26.05 19.55 28.07
C THR A 306 27.11 20.62 27.88
N TYR A 307 27.53 21.26 28.96
CA TYR A 307 28.50 22.36 28.91
C TYR A 307 29.90 21.83 28.58
N GLY A 308 30.28 20.66 29.10
CA GLY A 308 31.52 19.98 28.72
C GLY A 308 31.55 19.63 27.23
N VAL A 309 30.46 19.05 26.71
CA VAL A 309 30.32 18.69 25.29
C VAL A 309 30.35 19.92 24.38
N ASN A 310 29.56 20.96 24.69
CA ASN A 310 29.49 22.16 23.87
C ASN A 310 30.81 22.95 23.86
N GLY A 311 31.48 23.07 25.01
CA GLY A 311 32.79 23.74 25.08
C GLY A 311 33.88 22.97 24.35
N LEU A 312 33.96 21.65 24.53
CA LEU A 312 34.91 20.81 23.78
C LEU A 312 34.63 20.84 22.29
N ARG A 313 33.36 20.89 21.86
CA ARG A 313 32.99 21.00 20.44
C ARG A 313 33.61 22.23 19.78
N GLN A 314 33.62 23.38 20.46
CA GLN A 314 34.24 24.60 19.91
C GLN A 314 35.77 24.54 19.90
N LEU A 315 36.37 23.92 20.90
CA LEU A 315 37.83 23.79 20.97
C LEU A 315 38.37 22.75 19.98
N ILE A 316 37.57 21.72 19.69
CA ILE A 316 37.92 20.65 18.74
C ILE A 316 37.64 21.10 17.30
N LEU A 317 36.42 21.55 17.00
CA LEU A 317 35.99 21.87 15.63
C LEU A 317 36.33 23.31 15.21
N GLY A 318 36.55 24.22 16.16
CA GLY A 318 36.67 25.66 15.89
C GLY A 318 35.36 26.41 16.13
N GLY A 319 35.34 27.70 15.79
CA GLY A 319 34.18 28.57 15.97
C GLY A 319 33.90 28.92 17.43
N ILE A 320 34.88 29.52 18.13
CA ILE A 320 34.71 30.00 19.50
C ILE A 320 33.65 31.10 19.52
N ASP A 321 32.56 30.85 20.25
CA ASP A 321 31.47 31.79 20.47
C ASP A 321 31.14 31.94 21.96
N GLY A 322 30.02 32.61 22.28
CA GLY A 322 29.58 32.82 23.65
C GLY A 322 29.33 31.52 24.45
N ARG A 323 29.06 30.39 23.80
CA ARG A 323 28.76 29.12 24.48
C ARG A 323 30.01 28.49 25.13
N LEU A 324 31.23 28.72 24.62
CA LEU A 324 32.45 28.30 25.33
C LEU A 324 32.58 29.03 26.66
N TRP A 325 32.38 30.35 26.68
CA TRP A 325 32.44 31.15 27.90
C TRP A 325 31.33 30.77 28.89
N GLN A 326 30.11 30.53 28.39
CA GLN A 326 29.03 29.97 29.21
C GLN A 326 29.42 28.63 29.81
N ALA A 327 30.04 27.73 29.04
CA ALA A 327 30.49 26.44 29.54
C ALA A 327 31.56 26.57 30.62
N VAL A 328 32.56 27.45 30.43
CA VAL A 328 33.60 27.74 31.43
C VAL A 328 32.98 28.27 32.72
N ILE A 329 32.09 29.26 32.63
CA ILE A 329 31.44 29.87 33.81
C ILE A 329 30.59 28.84 34.55
N THR A 330 29.79 28.05 33.84
CA THR A 330 28.94 27.01 34.45
C THR A 330 29.78 25.93 35.12
N LEU A 331 30.87 25.47 34.50
CA LEU A 331 31.77 24.47 35.11
C LEU A 331 32.49 25.03 36.34
N LEU A 332 32.92 26.30 36.31
CA LEU A 332 33.47 26.97 37.50
C LEU A 332 32.44 27.08 38.61
N PHE A 333 31.18 27.40 38.27
CA PHE A 333 30.10 27.43 39.24
C PHE A 333 29.81 26.05 39.84
N ILE A 334 29.85 24.99 39.03
CA ILE A 334 29.72 23.60 39.50
C ILE A 334 30.89 23.21 40.41
N LEU A 335 32.11 23.58 40.05
CA LEU A 335 33.31 23.35 40.87
C LEU A 335 33.20 24.03 42.23
N LEU A 336 32.96 25.35 42.24
CA LEU A 336 32.87 26.14 43.47
C LEU A 336 31.65 25.72 44.31
N GLY A 337 30.50 25.49 43.68
CA GLY A 337 29.29 25.00 44.32
C GLY A 337 29.47 23.60 44.92
N GLY A 338 30.14 22.69 44.21
CA GLY A 338 30.45 21.35 44.70
C GLY A 338 31.37 21.37 45.92
N LEU A 339 32.41 22.21 45.89
CA LEU A 339 33.30 22.40 47.05
C LEU A 339 32.58 23.06 48.24
N LEU A 340 31.71 24.04 47.98
CA LEU A 340 30.90 24.69 49.00
C LEU A 340 29.95 23.68 49.67
N ILE A 341 29.21 22.91 48.89
CA ILE A 341 28.29 21.87 49.38
C ILE A 341 29.06 20.82 50.19
N THR A 342 30.22 20.37 49.69
CA THR A 342 31.07 19.41 50.41
C THR A 342 31.55 19.99 51.74
N SER A 343 31.96 21.26 51.77
CA SER A 343 32.36 21.97 52.99
C SER A 343 31.20 22.10 53.99
N LEU A 344 29.98 22.40 53.51
CA LEU A 344 28.79 22.45 54.36
C LEU A 344 28.43 21.08 54.94
N SER A 345 28.53 20.02 54.14
CA SER A 345 28.36 18.64 54.60
C SER A 345 29.44 18.23 55.61
N ALA A 346 30.69 18.68 55.42
CA ALA A 346 31.76 18.46 56.40
C ALA A 346 31.45 19.15 57.74
N ARG A 347 30.97 20.41 57.72
CA ARG A 347 30.53 21.14 58.91
C ARG A 347 29.38 20.42 59.62
N ARG A 348 28.38 19.94 58.87
CA ARG A 348 27.26 19.16 59.43
C ARG A 348 27.76 17.89 60.12
N ASN A 349 28.77 17.22 59.57
CA ASN A 349 29.33 16.00 60.13
C ASN A 349 30.24 16.21 61.33
N GLN A 350 30.75 17.43 61.55
CA GLN A 350 31.51 17.83 62.75
C GLN A 350 30.60 18.08 63.95
N LEU A 351 29.32 18.41 63.74
CA LEU A 351 28.34 18.57 64.81
C LEU A 351 27.84 17.17 65.23
N TRP A 352 28.41 16.64 66.32
CA TRP A 352 28.03 15.33 66.85
C TRP A 352 26.62 15.38 67.43
N ASN A 353 25.65 14.84 66.69
CA ASN A 353 24.31 14.62 67.24
C ASN A 353 24.33 13.50 68.30
N LEU A 354 23.53 13.65 69.37
CA LEU A 354 23.39 12.69 70.48
C LEU A 354 23.15 11.24 70.02
N THR A 355 22.53 11.05 68.85
CA THR A 355 22.29 9.75 68.20
C THR A 355 23.56 9.01 67.76
N ARG A 356 24.72 9.67 67.64
CA ARG A 356 26.02 9.01 67.41
C ARG A 356 26.80 8.73 68.69
N LEU A 357 26.50 9.44 69.79
CA LEU A 357 27.17 9.30 71.09
C LEU A 357 26.58 8.17 71.94
N LEU A 358 25.33 7.77 71.67
CA LEU A 358 24.76 6.55 72.19
C LEU A 358 24.83 5.49 71.08
N PRO A 359 25.82 4.56 71.11
CA PRO A 359 25.65 3.33 70.36
C PRO A 359 24.32 2.75 70.82
N SER A 360 23.42 2.45 69.90
CA SER A 360 22.22 1.72 70.24
C SER A 360 22.66 0.41 70.88
N ILE A 361 22.63 0.35 72.21
CA ILE A 361 22.61 -0.91 72.95
C ILE A 361 21.31 -1.56 72.49
N LYS A 362 21.42 -2.40 71.47
CA LYS A 362 20.37 -3.34 71.10
C LYS A 362 20.97 -4.73 71.27
N MET A 363 20.34 -5.42 72.22
CA MET A 363 20.38 -6.85 72.49
C MET A 363 20.28 -7.69 71.22
#